data_AF-A0A818SHF7-F1
#
_entry.id   AF-A0A818SHF7-F1
#
_cell.length_a   1.000
_cell.length_b   1.000
_cell.length_c   1.000
_cell.angle_alpha   90.00
_cell.angle_beta   90.00
_cell.angle_gamma   90.00
#
_symmetry.space_group_name_H-M   'P 1'
#
loop_
_entity.id
_entity.type
_entity.pdbx_description
1 polymer ?
#
loop_
_entity_poly.entity_id
_entity_poly.type
_entity_poly.pdbx_seq_one_letter_code
_entity_poly.pdbx_strand_id
1 'polypeptide(L)'
;MNLWKKEHLLNTDICDSLGFTFSFPCQQDDLASAKLTTWTKCFNCSNVVNKDIVKLLQDAINEKYINTKCVALVNDTVETLMSCAYKNPSTIIGLILGTETNACYIENLDKIGTWNGDYNDLKQVIINTERSAFSDNGCFNFIRTKYDEEVHLSSINRGKKKFSKK
;
A
#
# COMPACT_ATOMS: atom_id res chain seq x y z
N MET A 1 38.82 14.13 13.77
CA MET A 1 37.79 14.58 14.73
C MET A 1 36.47 13.95 14.29
N ASN A 2 36.24 12.70 14.70
CA ASN A 2 35.07 11.91 14.29
C ASN A 2 33.99 12.02 15.36
N LEU A 3 32.97 12.84 15.10
CA LEU A 3 31.88 13.16 16.04
C LEU A 3 30.73 12.14 16.05
N TRP A 4 30.88 10.97 15.42
CA TRP A 4 29.81 9.96 15.29
C TRP A 4 29.97 8.72 16.18
N LYS A 5 30.81 8.77 17.22
CA LYS A 5 31.01 7.67 18.19
C LYS A 5 30.47 7.99 19.59
N LYS A 6 29.24 8.52 19.69
CA LYS A 6 28.54 8.61 20.97
C LYS A 6 27.24 7.80 20.95
N GLU A 7 27.36 6.63 21.57
CA GLU A 7 26.40 6.11 22.56
C GLU A 7 24.93 6.04 22.14
N HIS A 8 24.64 5.11 21.25
CA HIS A 8 23.49 4.22 21.47
C HIS A 8 23.99 2.79 21.33
N LEU A 9 24.34 2.18 22.47
CA LEU A 9 24.37 0.73 22.59
C LEU A 9 22.90 0.29 22.40
N LEU A 10 22.47 0.16 21.15
CA LEU A 10 21.29 -0.65 20.83
C LEU A 10 21.60 -2.02 21.43
N ASN A 11 20.74 -2.46 22.32
CA ASN A 11 20.85 -3.77 22.93
C ASN A 11 20.82 -4.79 21.77
N THR A 12 21.99 -5.32 21.39
CA THR A 12 22.15 -6.12 20.16
C THR A 12 21.41 -7.45 20.21
N ASP A 13 20.84 -7.79 21.37
CA ASP A 13 20.03 -8.98 21.59
C ASP A 13 18.56 -8.80 21.20
N ILE A 14 18.10 -7.57 21.00
CA ILE A 14 16.70 -7.29 20.61
C ILE A 14 16.67 -6.98 19.11
N CYS A 15 15.96 -7.83 18.36
CA CYS A 15 15.68 -7.61 16.94
C CYS A 15 14.51 -6.63 16.80
N ASP A 16 14.75 -5.47 16.20
CA ASP A 16 13.70 -4.46 16.00
C ASP A 16 12.69 -4.91 14.94
N SER A 17 11.41 -4.60 15.16
CA SER A 17 10.33 -4.90 14.21
C SER A 17 10.04 -3.70 13.31
N LEU A 18 10.02 -3.91 12.00
CA LEU A 18 9.73 -2.90 11.00
C LEU A 18 8.39 -3.18 10.31
N GLY A 19 7.50 -2.18 10.33
CA GLY A 19 6.37 -2.09 9.41
C GLY A 19 6.80 -1.35 8.14
N PHE A 20 6.55 -1.95 6.99
CA PHE A 20 6.91 -1.38 5.69
C PHE A 20 5.66 -0.87 4.97
N THR A 21 5.54 0.44 4.83
CA THR A 21 4.50 1.03 3.96
C THR A 21 5.01 1.12 2.53
N PHE A 22 4.37 0.39 1.61
CA PHE A 22 4.73 0.39 0.20
C PHE A 22 3.52 0.68 -0.69
N SER A 23 3.36 1.95 -1.06
CA SER A 23 2.20 2.48 -1.77
C SER A 23 2.26 2.27 -3.29
N PHE A 24 2.40 1.02 -3.71
CA PHE A 24 2.34 0.60 -5.11
C PHE A 24 1.43 -0.63 -5.25
N PRO A 25 0.87 -0.88 -6.45
CA PRO A 25 0.09 -2.08 -6.70
C PRO A 25 0.91 -3.35 -6.45
N CYS A 26 0.50 -4.11 -5.45
CA CYS A 26 1.13 -5.35 -5.03
C CYS A 26 0.11 -6.47 -4.93
N GLN A 27 0.52 -7.68 -5.28
CA GLN A 27 -0.16 -8.90 -4.91
C GLN A 27 0.42 -9.36 -3.57
N GLN A 28 -0.34 -9.18 -2.49
CA GLN A 28 0.06 -9.59 -1.15
C GLN A 28 -0.28 -11.07 -0.93
N ASP A 29 0.75 -11.87 -0.69
CA ASP A 29 0.64 -13.31 -0.47
C ASP A 29 0.59 -13.62 1.05
N ASP A 30 1.20 -12.77 1.89
CA ASP A 30 1.21 -12.86 3.36
C ASP A 30 1.37 -11.46 4.00
N LEU A 31 1.23 -11.34 5.32
CA LEU A 31 1.43 -10.09 6.06
C LEU A 31 2.80 -9.46 5.76
N ALA A 32 3.86 -10.25 5.64
CA ALA A 32 5.22 -9.81 5.34
C ALA A 32 5.73 -10.33 3.99
N SER A 33 4.85 -10.53 3.00
CA SER A 33 5.26 -10.91 1.64
C SER A 33 4.29 -10.35 0.60
N ALA A 34 4.84 -9.65 -0.39
CA ALA A 34 4.05 -9.21 -1.53
C ALA A 34 4.91 -8.99 -2.78
N LYS A 35 4.34 -9.35 -3.93
CA LYS A 35 4.96 -9.14 -5.23
C LYS A 35 4.50 -7.83 -5.85
N LEU A 36 5.43 -7.00 -6.29
CA LEU A 36 5.08 -5.79 -7.05
C LEU A 36 4.45 -6.19 -8.40
N THR A 37 3.25 -5.70 -8.69
CA THR A 37 2.56 -5.99 -9.95
C THR A 37 2.97 -5.01 -11.05
N THR A 38 3.00 -3.71 -10.74
CA THR A 38 3.38 -2.67 -11.69
C THR A 38 3.82 -1.40 -10.99
N TRP A 39 4.77 -0.67 -11.58
CA TRP A 39 5.14 0.65 -11.08
C TRP A 39 4.08 1.70 -11.43
N THR A 40 3.86 2.61 -10.51
CA THR A 40 3.01 3.80 -10.70
C THR A 40 3.80 5.06 -10.32
N LYS A 41 3.15 6.23 -10.26
CA LYS A 41 3.77 7.47 -9.78
C LYS A 41 5.07 7.84 -10.53
N CYS A 42 5.13 7.51 -11.82
CA CYS A 42 6.31 7.71 -12.68
C CYS A 42 7.59 6.97 -12.25
N PHE A 43 7.49 5.97 -11.37
CA PHE A 43 8.59 5.06 -11.08
C PHE A 43 8.73 4.02 -12.19
N ASN A 44 9.97 3.58 -12.45
CA ASN A 44 10.24 2.48 -13.36
C ASN A 44 11.61 1.85 -13.05
N CYS A 45 11.71 1.17 -11.91
CA CYS A 45 12.93 0.45 -11.53
C CYS A 45 12.94 -0.94 -12.18
N SER A 46 14.01 -1.26 -12.89
CA SER A 46 14.22 -2.57 -13.48
C SER A 46 14.37 -3.65 -12.40
N ASN A 47 14.03 -4.90 -12.75
CA ASN A 47 14.22 -6.08 -11.91
C ASN A 47 13.43 -6.13 -10.58
N VAL A 48 12.41 -5.28 -10.39
CA VAL A 48 11.56 -5.31 -9.17
C VAL A 48 10.16 -5.88 -9.44
N VAL A 49 9.61 -5.68 -10.64
CA VAL A 49 8.28 -6.22 -11.00
C VAL A 49 8.28 -7.76 -10.87
N ASN A 50 7.21 -8.30 -10.28
CA ASN A 50 7.03 -9.70 -9.90
C ASN A 50 8.02 -10.24 -8.85
N LYS A 51 8.79 -9.37 -8.18
CA LYS A 51 9.64 -9.75 -7.04
C LYS A 51 8.96 -9.43 -5.72
N ASP A 52 9.27 -10.24 -4.72
CA ASP A 52 8.85 -9.98 -3.34
C ASP A 52 9.60 -8.77 -2.79
N ILE A 53 8.87 -7.67 -2.60
CA ILE A 53 9.42 -6.39 -2.17
C ILE A 53 9.85 -6.39 -0.70
N VAL A 54 9.23 -7.23 0.14
CA VAL A 54 9.62 -7.36 1.55
C VAL A 54 10.96 -8.07 1.62
N LYS A 55 11.15 -9.12 0.81
CA LYS A 55 12.42 -9.81 0.70
C LYS A 55 13.53 -8.87 0.18
N LEU A 56 13.25 -8.10 -0.86
CA LEU A 56 14.23 -7.13 -1.39
C LEU A 56 14.66 -6.10 -0.33
N LEU A 57 13.73 -5.61 0.48
CA LEU A 57 14.05 -4.72 1.60
C LEU A 57 14.85 -5.45 2.69
N GLN A 58 14.44 -6.65 3.08
CA GLN A 58 15.12 -7.43 4.12
C GLN A 58 16.55 -7.79 3.73
N ASP A 59 16.79 -8.17 2.47
CA ASP A 59 18.13 -8.45 1.94
C ASP A 59 19.01 -7.19 2.05
N ALA A 60 18.48 -6.01 1.68
CA ALA A 60 19.21 -4.74 1.82
C ALA A 60 19.48 -4.34 3.28
N ILE A 61 18.57 -4.63 4.21
CA ILE A 61 18.78 -4.42 5.66
C ILE A 61 19.90 -5.33 6.18
N ASN A 62 19.88 -6.61 5.77
CA ASN A 62 20.89 -7.60 6.16
C ASN A 62 22.28 -7.23 5.65
N GLU A 63 22.40 -6.73 4.43
CA GLU A 63 23.66 -6.23 3.85
C GLU A 63 24.27 -5.07 4.65
N LYS A 64 23.45 -4.32 5.39
CA LYS A 64 23.89 -3.22 6.26
C LYS A 64 24.17 -3.66 7.70
N TYR A 65 24.04 -4.95 8.01
CA TYR A 65 24.22 -5.51 9.35
C TYR A 65 23.33 -4.81 10.40
N ILE A 66 22.12 -4.41 10.01
CA ILE A 66 21.13 -3.79 10.91
C ILE A 66 20.26 -4.91 11.50
N ASN A 67 20.14 -4.97 12.83
CA ASN A 67 19.34 -5.98 13.52
C ASN A 67 17.84 -5.67 13.50
N THR A 68 17.24 -5.68 12.31
CA THR A 68 15.83 -5.34 12.10
C THR A 68 15.16 -6.35 11.17
N LYS A 69 13.93 -6.74 11.51
CA LYS A 69 13.10 -7.64 10.72
C LYS A 69 11.87 -6.92 10.21
N CYS A 70 11.63 -6.98 8.90
CA CYS A 70 10.35 -6.57 8.34
C CYS A 70 9.28 -7.60 8.71
N VAL A 71 8.27 -7.18 9.47
CA VAL A 71 7.22 -8.07 10.01
C VAL A 71 5.86 -7.83 9.39
N ALA A 72 5.68 -6.70 8.70
CA ALA A 72 4.43 -6.37 8.04
C ALA A 72 4.67 -5.46 6.84
N LEU A 73 3.91 -5.69 5.79
CA LEU A 73 3.74 -4.81 4.65
C LEU A 73 2.33 -4.24 4.68
N VAL A 74 2.23 -2.92 4.55
CA VAL A 74 0.95 -2.21 4.57
C VAL A 74 0.86 -1.20 3.42
N ASN A 75 -0.37 -0.95 2.98
CA ASN A 75 -0.67 0.16 2.08
C ASN A 75 -0.83 1.46 2.89
N ASP A 76 -0.49 2.62 2.31
CA ASP A 76 -0.60 3.93 2.98
C ASP A 76 -2.01 4.25 3.49
N THR A 77 -3.04 3.87 2.73
CA THR A 77 -4.43 4.13 3.07
C THR A 77 -4.88 3.23 4.23
N VAL A 78 -4.33 2.02 4.29
CA VAL A 78 -4.53 1.06 5.39
C VAL A 78 -3.80 1.52 6.64
N GLU A 79 -2.56 2.01 6.51
CA GLU A 79 -1.82 2.65 7.61
C GLU A 79 -2.59 3.85 8.16
N THR A 80 -3.13 4.69 7.28
CA THR A 80 -3.95 5.85 7.66
C THR A 80 -5.15 5.42 8.49
N LEU A 81 -5.88 4.38 8.06
CA LEU A 81 -6.99 3.80 8.81
C LEU A 81 -6.51 3.31 10.19
N MET A 82 -5.46 2.50 10.25
CA MET A 82 -4.98 1.89 11.49
C MET A 82 -4.47 2.93 12.50
N SER A 83 -3.75 3.96 12.03
CA SER A 83 -3.25 5.04 12.87
C SER A 83 -4.39 5.85 13.50
N CYS A 84 -5.45 6.11 12.73
CA CYS A 84 -6.66 6.75 13.24
C CYS A 84 -7.45 5.82 14.19
N ALA A 85 -7.63 4.56 13.82
CA ALA A 85 -8.34 3.56 14.61
C ALA A 85 -7.70 3.30 15.97
N TYR A 86 -6.37 3.38 16.05
CA TYR A 86 -5.62 3.29 17.31
C TYR A 86 -6.02 4.37 18.31
N LYS A 87 -6.30 5.59 17.84
CA LYS A 87 -6.74 6.71 18.68
C LYS A 87 -8.26 6.75 18.86
N ASN A 88 -9.00 6.36 17.84
CA ASN A 88 -10.46 6.35 17.82
C ASN A 88 -10.97 5.01 17.27
N PRO A 89 -11.38 4.07 18.14
CA PRO A 89 -11.85 2.75 17.72
C PRO A 89 -13.09 2.75 16.81
N SER A 90 -13.79 3.88 16.66
CA SER A 90 -14.92 4.01 15.73
C SER A 90 -14.49 4.29 14.28
N THR A 91 -13.20 4.45 14.00
CA THR A 91 -12.70 4.66 12.64
C THR A 91 -12.77 3.36 11.82
N ILE A 92 -13.59 3.36 10.77
CA ILE A 92 -13.82 2.19 9.90
C ILE A 92 -13.44 2.42 8.43
N ILE A 93 -13.11 3.66 8.04
CA ILE A 93 -12.72 4.04 6.67
C ILE A 93 -11.43 4.87 6.73
N GLY A 94 -10.48 4.52 5.88
CA GLY A 94 -9.30 5.32 5.56
C GLY A 94 -9.46 5.94 4.17
N LEU A 95 -9.13 7.22 4.03
CA LEU A 95 -9.25 7.95 2.78
C LEU A 95 -8.03 8.85 2.58
N ILE A 96 -7.37 8.68 1.44
CA ILE A 96 -6.31 9.60 0.99
C ILE A 96 -6.89 10.48 -0.12
N LEU A 97 -6.86 11.78 0.09
CA LEU A 97 -7.23 12.81 -0.88
C LEU A 97 -6.00 13.69 -1.15
N GLY A 98 -5.28 13.38 -2.21
CA GLY A 98 -4.12 14.16 -2.65
C GLY A 98 -3.89 14.01 -4.15
N THR A 99 -2.63 14.05 -4.58
CA THR A 99 -2.24 13.84 -5.99
C THR A 99 -2.77 12.51 -6.55
N GLU A 100 -2.87 11.48 -5.70
CA GLU A 100 -3.65 10.29 -5.98
C GLU A 100 -4.75 10.16 -4.90
N THR A 101 -5.87 9.52 -5.27
CA THR A 101 -6.98 9.24 -4.36
C THR A 101 -7.11 7.74 -4.17
N ASN A 102 -7.17 7.29 -2.92
CA ASN A 102 -7.42 5.90 -2.55
C ASN A 102 -8.29 5.81 -1.28
N ALA A 103 -8.97 4.69 -1.11
CA ALA A 103 -9.80 4.41 0.06
C ALA A 103 -9.59 2.97 0.53
N CYS A 104 -9.66 2.76 1.83
CA CYS A 104 -9.77 1.44 2.44
C CYS A 104 -10.85 1.45 3.52
N TYR A 105 -11.36 0.29 3.88
CA TYR A 105 -12.38 0.16 4.92
C TYR A 105 -12.33 -1.21 5.58
N ILE A 106 -12.95 -1.33 6.76
CA ILE A 106 -13.14 -2.60 7.45
C ILE A 106 -14.40 -3.27 6.92
N GLU A 107 -14.28 -4.52 6.46
CA GLU A 107 -15.41 -5.34 6.02
C GLU A 107 -15.51 -6.62 6.84
N ASN A 108 -16.72 -7.14 6.98
CA ASN A 108 -16.95 -8.43 7.60
C ASN A 108 -16.65 -9.57 6.61
N LEU A 109 -15.99 -10.62 7.11
CA LEU A 109 -15.56 -11.74 6.27
C LEU A 109 -16.73 -12.49 5.60
N ASP A 110 -17.90 -12.54 6.23
CA ASP A 110 -19.11 -13.16 5.69
C ASP A 110 -19.64 -12.51 4.40
N LYS A 111 -19.23 -11.27 4.12
CA LYS A 111 -19.60 -10.54 2.89
C LYS A 111 -18.58 -10.67 1.76
N ILE A 112 -17.44 -11.32 1.99
CA ILE A 112 -16.36 -11.41 1.01
C ILE A 112 -16.44 -12.76 0.28
N GLY A 113 -17.12 -12.75 -0.87
CA GLY A 113 -17.32 -13.97 -1.68
C GLY A 113 -16.04 -14.58 -2.28
N THR A 114 -14.91 -13.85 -2.25
CA THR A 114 -13.61 -14.31 -2.79
C THR A 114 -12.62 -14.74 -1.69
N TRP A 115 -13.05 -14.77 -0.42
CA TRP A 115 -12.17 -15.15 0.68
C TRP A 115 -11.94 -16.66 0.71
N ASN A 116 -10.69 -17.06 0.50
CA ASN A 116 -10.24 -18.46 0.54
C ASN A 116 -9.35 -18.76 1.76
N GLY A 117 -9.21 -17.79 2.68
CA GLY A 117 -8.45 -17.95 3.93
C GLY A 117 -9.27 -18.64 5.01
N ASP A 118 -8.65 -18.89 6.16
CA ASP A 118 -9.34 -19.50 7.29
C ASP A 118 -10.36 -18.53 7.92
N TYR A 119 -11.52 -19.05 8.31
CA TYR A 119 -12.62 -18.29 8.93
C TYR A 119 -12.62 -18.45 10.47
N ASN A 120 -11.44 -18.63 11.09
CA ASN A 120 -11.27 -18.77 12.54
C ASN A 120 -11.71 -17.50 13.32
N ASP A 121 -11.08 -17.18 14.45
CA ASP A 121 -11.45 -16.07 15.35
C ASP A 121 -11.52 -14.66 14.70
N LEU A 122 -11.07 -14.52 13.45
CA LEU A 122 -11.18 -13.29 12.67
C LEU A 122 -12.61 -13.14 12.12
N LYS A 123 -13.26 -12.02 12.44
CA LYS A 123 -14.59 -11.65 11.91
C LYS A 123 -14.54 -10.58 10.83
N GLN A 124 -13.43 -9.85 10.76
CA GLN A 124 -13.29 -8.64 9.96
C GLN A 124 -11.92 -8.58 9.31
N VAL A 125 -11.85 -7.92 8.16
CA VAL A 125 -10.61 -7.69 7.40
C VAL A 125 -10.62 -6.29 6.82
N ILE A 126 -9.44 -5.69 6.67
CA ILE A 126 -9.30 -4.40 6.00
C ILE A 126 -9.22 -4.63 4.49
N ILE A 127 -10.09 -3.97 3.75
CA ILE A 127 -10.11 -3.98 2.28
C ILE A 127 -9.50 -2.68 1.77
N ASN A 128 -8.34 -2.79 1.12
CA ASN A 128 -7.80 -1.72 0.29
C ASN A 128 -8.47 -1.76 -1.08
N THR A 129 -9.14 -0.68 -1.48
CA THR A 129 -9.94 -0.68 -2.72
C THR A 129 -9.16 -0.29 -3.96
N GLU A 130 -7.97 0.30 -3.82
CA GLU A 130 -7.18 0.85 -4.93
C GLU A 130 -8.03 1.66 -5.93
N ARG A 131 -8.91 2.52 -5.39
CA ARG A 131 -10.05 3.14 -6.09
C ARG A 131 -9.68 4.02 -7.29
N SER A 132 -8.40 4.31 -7.51
CA SER A 132 -7.93 5.13 -8.63
C SER A 132 -8.35 4.60 -10.01
N ALA A 133 -8.51 3.29 -10.17
CA ALA A 133 -8.95 2.63 -11.42
C ALA A 133 -10.47 2.43 -11.55
N PHE A 134 -11.26 2.83 -10.54
CA PHE A 134 -12.69 2.50 -10.43
C PHE A 134 -13.55 3.00 -11.59
N SER A 135 -13.19 4.13 -12.23
CA SER A 135 -13.95 4.67 -13.38
C SER A 135 -13.46 4.20 -14.75
N ASP A 136 -12.48 3.30 -14.81
CA ASP A 136 -11.88 2.87 -16.08
C ASP A 136 -12.87 2.13 -16.99
N ASN A 137 -13.83 1.41 -16.38
CA ASN A 137 -14.92 0.69 -17.05
C ASN A 137 -16.06 1.59 -17.58
N GLY A 138 -15.94 2.92 -17.44
CA GLY A 138 -16.92 3.87 -17.98
C GLY A 138 -18.15 4.11 -17.11
N CYS A 139 -18.22 3.55 -15.89
CA CYS A 139 -19.36 3.75 -14.98
C CYS A 139 -19.61 5.22 -14.59
N PHE A 140 -18.65 6.13 -14.82
CA PHE A 140 -18.79 7.57 -14.58
C PHE A 140 -18.79 8.42 -15.84
N ASN A 141 -18.97 7.84 -17.03
CA ASN A 141 -18.94 8.62 -18.27
C ASN A 141 -20.02 9.72 -18.30
N PHE A 142 -21.16 9.51 -17.62
CA PHE A 142 -22.26 10.48 -17.56
C PHE A 142 -21.94 11.79 -16.83
N ILE A 143 -20.88 11.84 -16.03
CA ILE A 143 -20.41 13.06 -15.33
C ILE A 143 -19.11 13.62 -15.90
N ARG A 144 -18.55 13.02 -16.97
CA ARG A 144 -17.32 13.50 -17.59
C ARG A 144 -17.60 14.63 -18.55
N THR A 145 -16.72 15.62 -18.54
CA THR A 145 -16.74 16.74 -19.46
C THR A 145 -15.71 16.54 -20.57
N LYS A 146 -15.81 17.34 -21.64
CA LYS A 146 -14.80 17.39 -22.70
C LYS A 146 -13.38 17.72 -22.19
N TYR A 147 -13.28 18.50 -21.11
CA TYR A 147 -11.99 18.87 -20.52
C TYR A 147 -11.32 17.68 -19.82
N ASP A 148 -12.12 16.83 -19.15
CA ASP A 148 -11.62 15.57 -18.55
C ASP A 148 -11.07 14.62 -19.62
N GLU A 149 -11.65 14.62 -20.83
CA GLU A 149 -11.18 13.82 -21.95
C GLU A 149 -9.85 14.34 -22.51
N GLU A 150 -9.71 15.66 -22.68
CA GLU A 150 -8.47 16.29 -23.14
C GLU A 150 -7.30 16.04 -22.18
N VAL A 151 -7.52 16.20 -20.87
CA VAL A 151 -6.53 15.88 -19.82
C VAL A 151 -6.16 14.40 -19.86
N HIS A 152 -7.13 13.53 -20.15
CA HIS A 152 -6.88 12.10 -20.21
C HIS A 152 -6.04 11.68 -21.43
N LEU A 153 -6.34 12.24 -22.61
CA LEU A 153 -5.62 11.99 -23.87
C LEU A 153 -4.18 12.51 -23.85
N SER A 154 -3.94 13.61 -23.16
CA SER A 154 -2.60 14.19 -22.97
C SER A 154 -1.77 13.47 -21.89
N SER A 155 -2.38 12.58 -21.10
CA SER A 155 -1.69 11.89 -20.01
C SER A 155 -0.91 10.65 -20.46
N ILE A 156 0.14 10.32 -19.69
CA ILE A 156 1.02 9.14 -19.92
C ILE A 156 0.22 7.82 -19.84
N ASN A 157 -0.79 7.76 -18.97
CA ASN A 157 -1.64 6.56 -18.80
C ASN A 157 -2.98 6.74 -19.53
N ARG A 158 -2.96 6.76 -20.87
CA ARG A 158 -4.18 6.83 -21.69
C ARG A 158 -5.08 5.63 -21.41
N GLY A 159 -6.36 5.90 -21.12
CA GLY A 159 -7.37 4.88 -20.86
C GLY A 159 -7.44 4.36 -19.41
N LYS A 160 -6.48 4.72 -18.54
CA LYS A 160 -6.35 4.17 -17.16
C LYS A 160 -6.33 5.26 -16.08
N LYS A 161 -6.73 4.89 -14.86
CA LYS A 161 -6.81 5.78 -13.69
C LYS A 161 -7.68 7.01 -13.93
N LYS A 162 -8.86 6.82 -14.55
CA LYS A 162 -9.78 7.91 -14.91
C LYS A 162 -10.38 8.61 -13.68
N PHE A 163 -10.34 8.02 -12.49
CA PHE A 163 -10.96 8.60 -11.29
C PHE A 163 -10.06 9.64 -10.63
N SER A 164 -8.73 9.43 -10.68
CA SER A 164 -7.74 10.32 -10.07
C SER A 164 -7.26 11.46 -10.96
N LYS A 165 -7.88 11.66 -12.14
CA LYS A 165 -7.50 12.66 -13.15
C LYS A 165 -8.73 13.46 -13.58
N LYS A 166 -9.42 14.04 -12.59
CA LYS A 166 -10.41 15.09 -12.78
C LYS A 166 -9.78 16.44 -12.47
#